data_AF-A0A8T3VRN0-F1
#
_entry.id   AF-A0A8T3VRN0-F1
#
_cell.length_a   1.000
_cell.length_b   1.000
_cell.length_c   1.000
_cell.angle_alpha   90.00
_cell.angle_beta   90.00
_cell.angle_gamma   90.00
#
_symmetry.space_group_name_H-M   'P 1'
#
loop_
_entity.id
_entity.type
_entity.pdbx_description
1 polymer ?
#
loop_
_entity_poly.entity_id
_entity_poly.type
_entity_poly.pdbx_seq_one_letter_code
_entity_poly.pdbx_strand_id
1 'polypeptide(L)'
;MNLIIFIICVVIAGIIMGGGVHFIPVGGAPAAMATATGVGTGTAMLAAGAGLTGLITAASMTGQPVWLIILAGAVGSMLMMGITMLIGNFIYIYGVGVVPASGKAAVDPITKWNQEKYKTPGTEGHGIPTVCYISGIIGGLLGGAGGGLVYWAINEFATANMTGFDATVIAGLAAILSVGMFFINSVTASYNIGGTIEGFVDPKFKRLPTGILACAIVSLVAAIFMVLMIGGI
;
A
#
# COMPACT_ATOMS: atom_id res chain seq x y z
N MET A 1 -0.42 7.54 -25.44
CA MET A 1 -0.36 6.07 -25.19
C MET A 1 -1.56 5.36 -25.82
N ASN A 2 -1.42 4.10 -26.29
CA ASN A 2 -2.54 3.30 -26.82
C ASN A 2 -3.48 2.83 -25.69
N LEU A 3 -4.80 2.76 -25.97
CA LEU A 3 -5.85 2.30 -25.08
C LEU A 3 -5.57 0.95 -24.41
N ILE A 4 -5.12 -0.06 -25.16
CA ILE A 4 -4.88 -1.40 -24.62
C ILE A 4 -3.73 -1.36 -23.60
N ILE A 5 -2.67 -0.62 -23.92
CA ILE A 5 -1.51 -0.45 -23.03
C ILE A 5 -1.93 0.29 -21.75
N PHE A 6 -2.77 1.33 -21.87
CA PHE A 6 -3.33 2.04 -20.72
C PHE A 6 -4.05 1.08 -19.77
N ILE A 7 -5.00 0.29 -20.28
CA ILE A 7 -5.78 -0.65 -19.46
C ILE A 7 -4.87 -1.68 -18.78
N ILE A 8 -3.90 -2.24 -19.52
CA ILE A 8 -2.94 -3.20 -18.96
C ILE A 8 -2.14 -2.57 -17.82
N CYS A 9 -1.62 -1.36 -17.99
CA CYS A 9 -0.87 -0.65 -16.96
C CYS A 9 -1.72 -0.40 -15.71
N VAL A 10 -2.99 0.00 -15.87
CA VAL A 10 -3.90 0.24 -14.74
C VAL A 10 -4.22 -1.06 -13.99
N VAL A 11 -4.43 -2.18 -14.69
CA VAL A 11 -4.69 -3.49 -14.07
C VAL A 11 -3.44 -3.99 -13.32
N ILE A 12 -2.27 -3.90 -13.93
CA ILE A 12 -0.99 -4.28 -13.28
C ILE A 12 -0.77 -3.42 -12.04
N ALA A 13 -0.98 -2.10 -12.13
CA ALA A 13 -0.88 -1.20 -10.98
C ALA A 13 -1.82 -1.65 -9.86
N GLY A 14 -3.07 -1.98 -10.18
CA GLY A 14 -4.06 -2.53 -9.25
C GLY A 14 -3.60 -3.78 -8.52
N ILE A 15 -3.04 -4.74 -9.27
CA ILE A 15 -2.50 -5.99 -8.72
C ILE A 15 -1.36 -5.70 -7.74
N ILE A 16 -0.43 -4.83 -8.11
CA ILE A 16 0.73 -4.50 -7.27
C ILE A 16 0.26 -3.76 -6.00
N MET A 17 -0.66 -2.79 -6.12
CA MET A 17 -1.24 -2.08 -4.98
C MET A 17 -1.97 -3.02 -4.01
N GLY A 18 -2.88 -3.85 -4.55
CA GLY A 18 -3.64 -4.81 -3.76
C GLY A 18 -2.76 -5.87 -3.09
N GLY A 19 -1.73 -6.34 -3.80
CA GLY A 19 -0.72 -7.23 -3.24
C GLY A 19 0.05 -6.56 -2.11
N GLY A 20 0.50 -5.31 -2.30
CA GLY A 20 1.22 -4.53 -1.29
C GLY A 20 0.44 -4.36 0.02
N VAL A 21 -0.88 -4.15 -0.05
CA VAL A 21 -1.73 -3.99 1.15
C VAL A 21 -1.68 -5.21 2.07
N HIS A 22 -1.50 -6.42 1.55
CA HIS A 22 -1.40 -7.64 2.36
C HIS A 22 -0.10 -7.73 3.18
N PHE A 23 0.92 -6.98 2.78
CA PHE A 23 2.17 -6.91 3.51
C PHE A 23 2.15 -5.84 4.60
N ILE A 24 1.20 -4.90 4.58
CA ILE A 24 1.15 -3.80 5.55
C ILE A 24 0.66 -4.34 6.91
N PRO A 25 1.48 -4.27 7.98
CA PRO A 25 1.10 -4.79 9.28
C PRO A 25 0.08 -3.88 9.94
N VAL A 26 -1.07 -4.44 10.30
CA VAL A 26 -2.17 -3.68 10.89
C VAL A 26 -2.75 -4.40 12.07
N GLY A 27 -2.89 -3.68 13.18
CA GLY A 27 -3.53 -4.22 14.37
C GLY A 27 -4.82 -3.51 14.75
N GLY A 28 -5.23 -2.44 14.05
CA GLY A 28 -6.49 -1.73 14.30
C GLY A 28 -6.64 -1.25 15.75
N ALA A 29 -7.86 -1.31 16.30
CA ALA A 29 -8.12 -0.94 17.69
C ALA A 29 -7.29 -1.76 18.71
N PRO A 30 -7.12 -3.09 18.56
CA PRO A 30 -6.20 -3.85 19.40
C PRO A 30 -4.76 -3.32 19.42
N ALA A 31 -4.17 -2.99 18.27
CA ALA A 31 -2.83 -2.39 18.26
C ALA A 31 -2.81 -1.00 18.89
N ALA A 32 -3.85 -0.19 18.73
CA ALA A 32 -3.93 1.10 19.41
C ALA A 32 -3.91 0.96 20.95
N MET A 33 -4.43 -0.16 21.47
CA MET A 33 -4.38 -0.53 22.89
C MET A 33 -3.15 -1.36 23.25
N ALA A 34 -2.20 -1.51 22.32
CA ALA A 34 -1.02 -2.37 22.47
C ALA A 34 -1.32 -3.84 22.79
N THR A 35 -2.49 -4.36 22.40
CA THR A 35 -2.91 -5.76 22.60
C THR A 35 -2.82 -6.62 21.35
N ALA A 36 -2.36 -6.05 20.23
CA ALA A 36 -1.99 -6.76 19.02
C ALA A 36 -0.79 -6.06 18.36
N THR A 37 -0.10 -6.77 17.45
CA THR A 37 0.93 -6.15 16.63
C THR A 37 0.37 -5.30 15.50
N GLY A 38 1.24 -4.44 14.96
CA GLY A 38 0.96 -3.59 13.81
C GLY A 38 0.64 -2.16 14.21
N VAL A 39 0.32 -1.33 13.23
CA VAL A 39 -0.01 0.08 13.50
C VAL A 39 -1.49 0.18 13.89
N GLY A 40 -1.78 1.02 14.90
CA GLY A 40 -3.12 1.25 15.47
C GLY A 40 -4.07 2.06 14.58
N THR A 41 -4.27 1.66 13.33
CA THR A 41 -5.24 2.26 12.40
C THR A 41 -5.70 1.21 11.37
N GLY A 42 -6.55 1.58 10.41
CA GLY A 42 -7.05 0.66 9.38
C GLY A 42 -6.03 0.38 8.27
N THR A 43 -6.03 -0.85 7.75
CA THR A 43 -5.24 -1.29 6.57
C THR A 43 -5.42 -0.37 5.38
N ALA A 44 -6.66 -0.04 5.02
CA ALA A 44 -6.93 0.85 3.91
C ALA A 44 -6.40 2.27 4.16
N MET A 45 -6.41 2.76 5.40
CA MET A 45 -5.95 4.12 5.73
C MET A 45 -4.42 4.23 5.73
N LEU A 46 -3.71 3.22 6.24
CA LEU A 46 -2.24 3.15 6.16
C LEU A 46 -1.76 2.96 4.74
N ALA A 47 -2.39 2.00 4.03
CA ALA A 47 -2.10 1.78 2.63
C ALA A 47 -2.31 3.08 1.86
N ALA A 48 -3.46 3.74 2.03
CA ALA A 48 -3.76 4.99 1.36
C ALA A 48 -2.76 6.09 1.72
N GLY A 49 -2.42 6.29 2.99
CA GLY A 49 -1.41 7.29 3.38
C GLY A 49 -0.04 7.03 2.75
N ALA A 50 0.42 5.77 2.77
CA ALA A 50 1.68 5.38 2.15
C ALA A 50 1.64 5.54 0.64
N GLY A 51 0.57 5.07 0.00
CA GLY A 51 0.33 5.15 -1.43
C GLY A 51 0.22 6.58 -1.94
N LEU A 52 -0.49 7.45 -1.23
CA LEU A 52 -0.59 8.87 -1.52
C LEU A 52 0.75 9.57 -1.46
N THR A 53 1.57 9.27 -0.45
CA THR A 53 2.92 9.82 -0.34
C THR A 53 3.80 9.38 -1.52
N GLY A 54 3.69 8.11 -1.92
CA GLY A 54 4.34 7.59 -3.12
C GLY A 54 3.83 8.28 -4.40
N LEU A 55 2.51 8.45 -4.54
CA LEU A 55 1.91 9.13 -5.68
C LEU A 55 2.41 10.57 -5.82
N ILE A 56 2.50 11.33 -4.74
CA ILE A 56 3.03 12.71 -4.76
C ILE A 56 4.50 12.71 -5.17
N THR A 57 5.29 11.76 -4.64
CA THR A 57 6.71 11.63 -5.00
C THR A 57 6.87 11.25 -6.48
N ALA A 58 6.02 10.35 -6.99
CA ALA A 58 5.98 9.98 -8.40
C ALA A 58 5.58 11.18 -9.30
N ALA A 59 4.58 11.96 -8.88
CA ALA A 59 4.14 13.15 -9.58
C ALA A 59 5.22 14.24 -9.65
N SER A 60 6.09 14.36 -8.64
CA SER A 60 7.24 15.27 -8.72
C SER A 60 8.28 14.88 -9.77
N MET A 61 8.26 13.63 -10.24
CA MET A 61 9.15 13.12 -11.29
C MET A 61 8.48 13.09 -12.67
N THR A 62 7.38 13.83 -12.86
CA THR A 62 6.70 13.92 -14.17
C THR A 62 7.66 14.39 -15.26
N GLY A 63 7.61 13.73 -16.42
CA GLY A 63 8.52 13.98 -17.55
C GLY A 63 9.85 13.22 -17.48
N GLN A 64 10.13 12.51 -16.39
CA GLN A 64 11.24 11.56 -16.29
C GLN A 64 10.86 10.20 -16.87
N PRO A 65 11.84 9.31 -17.18
CA PRO A 65 11.53 7.98 -17.66
C PRO A 65 10.68 7.19 -16.65
N VAL A 66 9.76 6.36 -17.17
CA VAL A 66 8.74 5.64 -16.38
C VAL A 66 9.30 4.87 -15.18
N TRP A 67 10.45 4.21 -15.35
CA TRP A 67 11.07 3.42 -14.27
C TRP A 67 11.45 4.30 -13.08
N LEU A 68 11.84 5.56 -13.34
CA LEU A 68 12.24 6.51 -12.31
C LEU A 68 11.01 7.07 -11.58
N ILE A 69 9.90 7.30 -12.29
CA ILE A 69 8.61 7.68 -11.69
C ILE A 69 8.11 6.58 -10.74
N ILE A 70 8.15 5.31 -11.19
CA ILE A 70 7.74 4.16 -10.39
C ILE A 70 8.63 4.00 -9.15
N LEU A 71 9.95 4.10 -9.32
CA LEU A 71 10.90 4.01 -8.19
C LEU A 71 10.73 5.15 -7.19
N ALA A 72 10.51 6.39 -7.67
CA ALA A 72 10.25 7.54 -6.82
C ALA A 72 8.99 7.30 -5.96
N GLY A 73 7.92 6.77 -6.56
CA GLY A 73 6.73 6.38 -5.82
C GLY A 73 6.99 5.27 -4.80
N ALA A 74 7.71 4.22 -5.20
CA ALA A 74 8.05 3.10 -4.33
C ALA A 74 8.86 3.55 -3.09
N VAL A 75 9.91 4.33 -3.30
CA VAL A 75 10.77 4.84 -2.22
C VAL A 75 10.03 5.82 -1.33
N GLY A 76 9.22 6.72 -1.90
CA GLY A 76 8.39 7.65 -1.13
C GLY A 76 7.43 6.92 -0.17
N SER A 77 6.76 5.88 -0.66
CA SER A 77 5.89 5.03 0.18
C SER A 77 6.65 4.19 1.20
N MET A 78 7.83 3.65 0.86
CA MET A 78 8.69 2.94 1.81
C MET A 78 9.12 3.84 2.97
N LEU A 79 9.54 5.07 2.67
CA LEU A 79 9.96 6.04 3.68
C LEU A 79 8.82 6.40 4.61
N MET A 80 7.64 6.69 4.05
CA MET A 80 6.43 6.97 4.83
C MET A 80 6.13 5.80 5.78
N MET A 81 6.04 4.57 5.25
CA MET A 81 5.78 3.38 6.06
C MET A 81 6.85 3.15 7.13
N GLY A 82 8.13 3.26 6.77
CA GLY A 82 9.24 3.06 7.68
C GLY A 82 9.25 4.06 8.83
N ILE A 83 9.01 5.34 8.54
CA ILE A 83 8.92 6.39 9.55
C ILE A 83 7.69 6.18 10.43
N THR A 84 6.51 5.91 9.86
CA THR A 84 5.28 5.65 10.62
C THR A 84 5.47 4.48 11.59
N MET A 85 6.04 3.37 11.13
CA MET A 85 6.29 2.20 11.98
C MET A 85 7.38 2.45 13.02
N LEU A 86 8.42 3.23 12.70
CA LEU A 86 9.48 3.60 13.64
C LEU A 86 8.93 4.45 14.79
N ILE A 87 8.19 5.52 14.46
CA ILE A 87 7.56 6.38 15.46
C ILE A 87 6.52 5.59 16.26
N GLY A 88 5.74 4.72 15.62
CA GLY A 88 4.83 3.81 16.31
C GLY A 88 5.56 2.97 17.36
N ASN A 89 6.69 2.35 17.00
CA ASN A 89 7.49 1.59 17.95
C ASN A 89 8.06 2.43 19.09
N PHE A 90 8.49 3.68 18.84
CA PHE A 90 8.91 4.55 19.93
C PHE A 90 7.78 4.82 20.93
N ILE A 91 6.56 5.03 20.45
CA ILE A 91 5.38 5.21 21.31
C ILE A 91 5.08 3.91 22.08
N TYR A 92 5.13 2.75 21.43
CA TYR A 92 4.89 1.47 22.11
C TYR A 92 5.94 1.16 23.18
N ILE A 93 7.22 1.35 22.87
CA ILE A 93 8.33 1.03 23.78
C ILE A 93 8.40 2.04 24.93
N TYR A 94 8.47 3.34 24.63
CA TYR A 94 8.72 4.37 25.63
C TYR A 94 7.45 4.96 26.24
N GLY A 95 6.35 4.98 25.49
CA GLY A 95 5.07 5.49 25.97
C GLY A 95 4.24 4.45 26.71
N VAL A 96 4.14 3.24 26.16
CA VAL A 96 3.30 2.15 26.74
C VAL A 96 4.12 1.17 27.58
N GLY A 97 5.42 1.03 27.32
CA GLY A 97 6.29 0.10 28.06
C GLY A 97 6.19 -1.35 27.58
N VAL A 98 5.78 -1.58 26.33
CA VAL A 98 5.68 -2.92 25.75
C VAL A 98 6.86 -3.20 24.80
N VAL A 99 7.34 -4.43 24.80
CA VAL A 99 8.38 -4.90 23.88
C VAL A 99 7.71 -5.34 22.58
N PRO A 100 8.17 -4.89 21.39
CA PRO A 100 7.64 -5.36 20.13
C PRO A 100 7.81 -6.87 20.00
N ALA A 101 6.71 -7.61 19.94
CA ALA A 101 6.71 -9.07 19.93
C ALA A 101 5.60 -9.60 19.03
N SER A 102 5.95 -10.54 18.15
CA SER A 102 5.00 -11.17 17.21
C SER A 102 4.01 -12.08 17.95
N GLY A 103 2.73 -11.97 17.60
CA GLY A 103 1.67 -12.84 18.09
C GLY A 103 1.52 -14.12 17.28
N LYS A 104 1.98 -14.15 16.01
CA LYS A 104 1.78 -15.24 15.04
C LYS A 104 3.02 -16.05 14.71
N ALA A 105 4.22 -15.55 15.04
CA ALA A 105 5.47 -16.28 14.87
C ALA A 105 6.19 -16.44 16.23
N ALA A 106 6.39 -17.69 16.65
CA ALA A 106 7.10 -18.02 17.89
C ALA A 106 8.57 -17.55 17.86
N VAL A 107 9.19 -17.67 16.68
CA VAL A 107 10.55 -17.22 16.42
C VAL A 107 10.50 -16.27 15.23
N ASP A 108 11.07 -15.08 15.37
CA ASP A 108 11.11 -14.10 14.29
C ASP A 108 11.93 -14.66 13.10
N PRO A 109 11.37 -14.71 11.88
CA PRO A 109 12.05 -15.30 10.74
C PRO A 109 13.31 -14.54 10.31
N ILE A 110 13.42 -13.25 10.64
CA ILE A 110 14.53 -12.37 10.29
C ILE A 110 15.61 -12.39 11.36
N THR A 111 15.24 -12.11 12.62
CA THR A 111 16.23 -11.97 13.71
C THR A 111 16.53 -13.28 14.44
N LYS A 112 15.70 -14.32 14.22
CA LYS A 112 15.75 -15.62 14.91
C LYS A 112 15.55 -15.54 16.43
N TRP A 113 15.03 -14.43 16.93
CA TRP A 113 14.71 -14.28 18.36
C TRP A 113 13.39 -14.95 18.70
N ASN A 114 13.35 -15.60 19.87
CA ASN A 114 12.12 -16.16 20.41
C ASN A 114 11.24 -15.03 20.96
N GLN A 115 10.02 -14.94 20.44
CA GLN A 115 9.04 -13.89 20.73
C GLN A 115 8.04 -14.31 21.82
N GLU A 116 7.82 -15.61 22.02
CA GLU A 116 6.79 -16.13 22.93
C GLU A 116 6.97 -15.64 24.38
N LYS A 117 8.23 -15.51 24.81
CA LYS A 117 8.57 -15.05 26.17
C LYS A 117 8.21 -13.59 26.43
N TYR A 118 8.06 -12.79 25.38
CA TYR A 118 7.80 -11.36 25.45
C TYR A 118 6.33 -11.02 25.14
N LYS A 119 5.51 -12.04 24.86
CA LYS A 119 4.09 -11.92 24.61
C LYS A 119 3.31 -12.04 25.91
N THR A 120 2.70 -10.94 26.33
CA THR A 120 1.69 -10.91 27.41
C THR A 120 0.54 -11.90 27.15
N PRO A 121 0.16 -12.73 28.14
CA PRO A 121 -0.97 -13.64 28.00
C PRO A 121 -2.26 -12.92 27.59
N GLY A 122 -3.02 -13.51 26.66
CA GLY A 122 -4.28 -12.96 26.17
C GLY A 122 -4.16 -11.86 25.10
N THR A 123 -2.94 -11.52 24.67
CA THR A 123 -2.70 -10.58 23.57
C THR A 123 -2.37 -11.31 22.26
N GLU A 124 -2.43 -10.60 21.14
CA GLU A 124 -1.96 -11.06 19.83
C GLU A 124 -0.64 -10.38 19.45
N GLY A 125 0.26 -10.26 20.45
CA GLY A 125 1.55 -9.58 20.32
C GLY A 125 1.46 -8.08 20.60
N HIS A 126 2.58 -7.37 20.45
CA HIS A 126 2.72 -5.97 20.83
C HIS A 126 3.57 -5.21 19.80
N GLY A 127 3.26 -3.93 19.62
CA GLY A 127 4.03 -3.04 18.78
C GLY A 127 4.26 -3.57 17.36
N ILE A 128 5.40 -3.23 16.77
CA ILE A 128 5.72 -3.57 15.38
C ILE A 128 7.05 -4.33 15.38
N PRO A 129 7.04 -5.65 15.62
CA PRO A 129 8.26 -6.47 15.62
C PRO A 129 8.94 -6.45 14.24
N THR A 130 10.19 -6.91 14.15
CA THR A 130 11.02 -6.80 12.95
C THR A 130 10.35 -7.40 11.71
N VAL A 131 9.70 -8.56 11.86
CA VAL A 131 8.90 -9.17 10.78
C VAL A 131 7.80 -8.26 10.23
N CYS A 132 7.02 -7.64 11.12
CA CYS A 132 5.99 -6.68 10.73
C CYS A 132 6.61 -5.47 10.03
N TYR A 133 7.71 -4.95 10.57
CA TYR A 133 8.40 -3.79 10.02
C TYR A 133 8.87 -4.05 8.58
N ILE A 134 9.61 -5.15 8.36
CA ILE A 134 10.10 -5.50 7.01
C ILE A 134 8.94 -5.77 6.06
N SER A 135 7.89 -6.48 6.53
CA SER A 135 6.69 -6.67 5.73
C SER A 135 6.07 -5.34 5.32
N GLY A 136 5.91 -4.39 6.26
CA GLY A 136 5.34 -3.07 5.98
C GLY A 136 6.16 -2.25 4.98
N ILE A 137 7.50 -2.38 5.00
CA ILE A 137 8.37 -1.76 3.99
C ILE A 137 8.11 -2.35 2.60
N ILE A 138 7.98 -3.68 2.49
CA ILE A 138 7.64 -4.34 1.21
C ILE A 138 6.25 -3.90 0.73
N GLY A 139 5.28 -3.83 1.64
CA GLY A 139 3.94 -3.35 1.33
C GLY A 139 3.92 -1.90 0.84
N GLY A 140 4.68 -1.02 1.49
CA GLY A 140 4.90 0.36 1.07
C GLY A 140 5.53 0.44 -0.32
N LEU A 141 6.58 -0.34 -0.58
CA LEU A 141 7.25 -0.41 -1.89
C LEU A 141 6.27 -0.75 -3.00
N LEU A 142 5.52 -1.85 -2.84
CA LEU A 142 4.56 -2.32 -3.83
C LEU A 142 3.41 -1.31 -4.03
N GLY A 143 2.84 -0.80 -2.93
CA GLY A 143 1.83 0.25 -2.98
C GLY A 143 2.30 1.47 -3.77
N GLY A 144 3.46 2.02 -3.42
CA GLY A 144 4.03 3.19 -4.07
C GLY A 144 4.38 2.97 -5.54
N ALA A 145 4.92 1.80 -5.89
CA ALA A 145 5.21 1.43 -7.27
C ALA A 145 3.94 1.36 -8.12
N GLY A 146 2.89 0.72 -7.59
CA GLY A 146 1.59 0.64 -8.26
C GLY A 146 0.93 2.01 -8.42
N GLY A 147 1.02 2.87 -7.38
CA GLY A 147 0.58 4.27 -7.48
C GLY A 147 1.32 5.03 -8.57
N GLY A 148 2.66 4.97 -8.59
CA GLY A 148 3.47 5.64 -9.62
C GLY A 148 3.15 5.16 -11.04
N LEU A 149 2.92 3.86 -11.23
CA LEU A 149 2.54 3.28 -12.51
C LEU A 149 1.17 3.78 -13.00
N VAL A 150 0.16 3.81 -12.12
CA VAL A 150 -1.18 4.28 -12.51
C VAL A 150 -1.18 5.78 -12.82
N TYR A 151 -0.43 6.57 -12.05
CA TYR A 151 -0.24 8.00 -12.31
C TYR A 151 0.37 8.26 -13.67
N TRP A 152 1.50 7.61 -13.97
CA TRP A 152 2.16 7.75 -15.26
C TRP A 152 1.22 7.33 -16.40
N ALA A 153 0.53 6.21 -16.27
CA ALA A 153 -0.39 5.72 -17.28
C ALA A 153 -1.53 6.70 -17.56
N ILE A 154 -2.15 7.26 -16.51
CA ILE A 154 -3.23 8.24 -16.68
C ILE A 154 -2.69 9.53 -17.31
N ASN A 155 -1.54 10.02 -16.86
CA ASN A 155 -0.94 11.25 -17.39
C ASN A 155 -0.60 11.13 -18.90
N GLU A 156 0.00 10.02 -19.32
CA GLU A 156 0.33 9.75 -20.73
C GLU A 156 -0.91 9.52 -21.61
N PHE A 157 -1.95 8.90 -21.06
CA PHE A 157 -3.20 8.69 -21.79
C PHE A 157 -3.98 10.00 -21.93
N ALA A 158 -4.09 10.78 -20.86
CA ALA A 158 -4.78 12.06 -20.87
C ALA A 158 -4.05 13.09 -21.74
N THR A 159 -2.72 13.16 -21.70
CA THR A 159 -1.94 14.05 -22.59
C THR A 159 -2.20 13.77 -24.07
N ALA A 160 -2.43 12.51 -24.44
CA ALA A 160 -2.68 12.12 -25.82
C ALA A 160 -4.12 12.41 -26.30
N ASN A 161 -5.11 12.45 -25.39
CA ASN A 161 -6.53 12.52 -25.76
C ASN A 161 -7.20 13.85 -25.38
N MET A 162 -6.70 14.56 -24.37
CA MET A 162 -7.24 15.85 -23.92
C MET A 162 -6.49 17.01 -24.57
N THR A 163 -6.66 17.18 -25.88
CA THR A 163 -6.01 18.26 -26.63
C THR A 163 -6.56 19.64 -26.21
N GLY A 164 -5.68 20.60 -25.94
CA GLY A 164 -6.05 21.98 -25.58
C GLY A 164 -6.13 22.27 -24.07
N PHE A 165 -5.88 21.27 -23.22
CA PHE A 165 -5.75 21.47 -21.77
C PHE A 165 -4.29 21.72 -21.39
N ASP A 166 -4.09 22.55 -20.35
CA ASP A 166 -2.78 22.80 -19.74
C ASP A 166 -2.23 21.49 -19.12
N ALA A 167 -0.93 21.25 -19.27
CA ALA A 167 -0.24 20.10 -18.70
C ALA A 167 -0.43 19.99 -17.17
N THR A 168 -0.57 21.12 -16.49
CA THR A 168 -0.84 21.19 -15.04
C THR A 168 -2.21 20.62 -14.70
N VAL A 169 -3.22 20.90 -15.52
CA VAL A 169 -4.59 20.38 -15.33
C VAL A 169 -4.61 18.87 -15.57
N ILE A 170 -3.89 18.40 -16.59
CA ILE A 170 -3.76 16.97 -16.90
C ILE A 170 -3.06 16.22 -15.77
N ALA A 171 -1.95 16.75 -15.25
CA ALA A 171 -1.25 16.17 -14.12
C ALA A 171 -2.11 16.13 -12.85
N GLY A 172 -2.91 17.18 -12.61
CA GLY A 172 -3.87 17.23 -11.50
C GLY A 172 -4.97 16.18 -11.62
N LEU A 173 -5.55 16.01 -12.82
CA LEU A 173 -6.53 14.96 -13.10
C LEU A 173 -5.92 13.57 -12.89
N ALA A 174 -4.70 13.35 -13.41
CA ALA A 174 -3.98 12.09 -13.24
C ALA A 174 -3.74 11.78 -11.76
N ALA A 175 -3.36 12.77 -10.95
CA ALA A 175 -3.21 12.59 -9.52
C ALA A 175 -4.53 12.17 -8.86
N ILE A 176 -5.62 12.90 -9.08
CA ILE A 176 -6.93 12.61 -8.46
C ILE A 176 -7.43 11.21 -8.82
N LEU A 177 -7.37 10.84 -10.10
CA LEU A 177 -7.80 9.51 -10.56
C LEU A 177 -6.91 8.39 -9.99
N SER A 178 -5.60 8.64 -9.87
CA SER A 178 -4.66 7.70 -9.26
C SER A 178 -4.93 7.49 -7.77
N VAL A 179 -5.25 8.56 -7.05
CA VAL A 179 -5.67 8.48 -5.64
C VAL A 179 -6.93 7.61 -5.52
N GLY A 180 -7.94 7.87 -6.37
CA GLY A 180 -9.16 7.07 -6.39
C GLY A 180 -8.88 5.59 -6.62
N MET A 181 -8.02 5.28 -7.59
CA MET A 181 -7.57 3.92 -7.87
C MET A 181 -6.88 3.24 -6.71
N PHE A 182 -6.06 4.02 -5.98
CA PHE A 182 -5.36 3.52 -4.82
C PHE A 182 -6.35 3.15 -3.70
N PHE A 183 -7.34 4.00 -3.42
CA PHE A 183 -8.38 3.72 -2.43
C PHE A 183 -9.21 2.50 -2.80
N ILE A 184 -9.67 2.41 -4.04
CA ILE A 184 -10.47 1.29 -4.53
C ILE A 184 -9.74 -0.05 -4.28
N ASN A 185 -8.46 -0.13 -4.67
CA ASN A 185 -7.68 -1.35 -4.49
C ASN A 185 -7.33 -1.63 -3.03
N SER A 186 -7.01 -0.59 -2.26
CA SER A 186 -6.68 -0.74 -0.83
C SER A 186 -7.86 -1.22 0.00
N VAL A 187 -9.06 -0.71 -0.30
CA VAL A 187 -10.30 -1.14 0.35
C VAL A 187 -10.67 -2.56 -0.07
N THR A 188 -10.54 -2.88 -1.36
CA THR A 188 -10.82 -4.24 -1.85
C THR A 188 -9.89 -5.27 -1.18
N ALA A 189 -8.60 -4.97 -1.12
CA ALA A 189 -7.62 -5.85 -0.47
C ALA A 189 -7.82 -5.94 1.05
N SER A 190 -8.19 -4.85 1.73
CA SER A 190 -8.41 -4.85 3.18
C SER A 190 -9.57 -5.76 3.61
N TYR A 191 -10.67 -5.76 2.84
CA TYR A 191 -11.80 -6.66 3.09
C TYR A 191 -11.44 -8.13 2.90
N ASN A 192 -10.52 -8.45 1.98
CA ASN A 192 -10.03 -9.82 1.78
C ASN A 192 -9.20 -10.32 2.98
N ILE A 193 -8.41 -9.45 3.60
CA ILE A 193 -7.56 -9.78 4.77
C ILE A 193 -8.40 -10.11 6.00
N GLY A 194 -9.35 -9.24 6.36
CA GLY A 194 -10.25 -9.44 7.50
C GLY A 194 -9.57 -9.33 8.88
N GLY A 195 -9.33 -8.11 9.34
CA GLY A 195 -8.83 -7.81 10.69
C GLY A 195 -7.31 -7.64 10.77
N THR A 196 -6.72 -8.01 11.91
CA THR A 196 -5.28 -7.79 12.17
C THR A 196 -4.39 -8.71 11.32
N ILE A 197 -3.24 -8.20 10.87
CA ILE A 197 -2.25 -8.94 10.08
C ILE A 197 -0.84 -8.55 10.47
N GLU A 198 0.04 -9.53 10.68
CA GLU A 198 1.45 -9.32 11.03
C GLU A 198 2.38 -9.29 9.82
N GLY A 199 1.80 -9.26 8.61
CA GLY A 199 2.54 -9.31 7.35
C GLY A 199 2.67 -10.74 6.78
N PHE A 200 3.77 -10.99 6.06
CA PHE A 200 3.94 -12.20 5.24
C PHE A 200 4.00 -13.54 6.01
N VAL A 201 4.14 -13.51 7.33
CA VAL A 201 4.09 -14.71 8.19
C VAL A 201 2.68 -15.08 8.63
N ASP A 202 1.72 -14.19 8.45
CA ASP A 202 0.36 -14.39 8.92
C ASP A 202 -0.37 -15.45 8.06
N PRO A 203 -1.11 -16.40 8.66
CA PRO A 203 -1.92 -17.35 7.90
C PRO A 203 -2.89 -16.69 6.90
N LYS A 204 -3.34 -15.46 7.16
CA LYS A 204 -4.20 -14.67 6.27
C LYS A 204 -3.52 -14.31 4.95
N PHE A 205 -2.18 -14.36 4.89
CA PHE A 205 -1.43 -14.16 3.66
C PHE A 205 -1.75 -15.21 2.58
N LYS A 206 -2.30 -16.38 2.96
CA LYS A 206 -2.83 -17.38 2.02
C LYS A 206 -3.98 -16.86 1.16
N ARG A 207 -4.63 -15.77 1.56
CA ARG A 207 -5.69 -15.08 0.80
C ARG A 207 -5.13 -14.08 -0.21
N LEU A 208 -3.81 -13.89 -0.29
CA LEU A 208 -3.19 -12.99 -1.26
C LEU A 208 -3.65 -13.26 -2.71
N PRO A 209 -3.72 -14.51 -3.21
CA PRO A 209 -4.14 -14.76 -4.59
C PRO A 209 -5.58 -14.30 -4.88
N THR A 210 -6.50 -14.51 -3.94
CA THR A 210 -7.90 -14.07 -4.09
C THR A 210 -8.00 -12.54 -4.02
N GLY A 211 -7.19 -11.91 -3.18
CA GLY A 211 -7.07 -10.45 -3.11
C GLY A 211 -6.52 -9.85 -4.40
N ILE A 212 -5.46 -10.43 -4.96
CA ILE A 212 -4.87 -10.02 -6.25
C ILE A 212 -5.90 -10.12 -7.38
N LEU A 213 -6.63 -11.23 -7.46
CA LEU A 213 -7.66 -11.41 -8.47
C LEU A 213 -8.77 -10.37 -8.34
N ALA A 214 -9.24 -10.09 -7.11
CA ALA A 214 -10.25 -9.07 -6.86
C ALA A 214 -9.76 -7.68 -7.29
N CYS A 215 -8.53 -7.31 -6.93
CA CYS A 215 -7.92 -6.04 -7.33
C CYS A 215 -7.74 -5.93 -8.85
N ALA A 216 -7.42 -7.03 -9.55
CA ALA A 216 -7.33 -7.05 -11.01
C ALA A 216 -8.69 -6.75 -11.66
N ILE A 217 -9.76 -7.42 -11.20
CA ILE A 217 -11.12 -7.25 -11.73
C ILE A 217 -11.61 -5.82 -11.46
N VAL A 218 -11.47 -5.34 -10.24
CA VAL A 218 -11.92 -4.00 -9.87
C VAL A 218 -11.13 -2.92 -10.62
N SER A 219 -9.82 -3.12 -10.82
CA SER A 219 -8.99 -2.20 -11.60
C SER A 219 -9.33 -2.19 -13.08
N LEU A 220 -9.72 -3.33 -13.64
CA LEU A 220 -10.21 -3.41 -15.02
C LEU A 220 -11.49 -2.57 -15.19
N VAL A 221 -12.45 -2.73 -14.27
CA VAL A 221 -13.69 -1.94 -14.28
C VAL A 221 -13.38 -0.45 -14.16
N ALA A 222 -12.51 -0.07 -13.21
CA ALA A 222 -12.12 1.32 -13.03
C ALA A 222 -11.35 1.90 -14.23
N ALA A 223 -10.53 1.10 -14.92
CA ALA A 223 -9.85 1.51 -16.16
C ALA A 223 -10.85 1.90 -17.24
N ILE A 224 -11.94 1.14 -17.41
CA ILE A 224 -13.01 1.46 -18.37
C ILE A 224 -13.64 2.81 -18.04
N PHE A 225 -13.97 3.07 -16.77
CA PHE A 225 -14.50 4.37 -16.36
C PHE A 225 -13.51 5.52 -16.61
N MET A 226 -12.23 5.33 -16.33
CA MET A 226 -11.20 6.35 -16.60
C MET A 226 -11.06 6.66 -18.09
N VAL A 227 -11.12 5.65 -18.96
CA VAL A 227 -11.12 5.86 -20.42
C VAL A 227 -12.28 6.75 -20.84
N LEU A 228 -13.49 6.46 -20.36
CA LEU A 228 -14.69 7.24 -20.66
C LEU A 228 -14.58 8.69 -20.16
N MET A 229 -14.02 8.88 -18.96
CA MET A 229 -13.83 10.22 -18.37
C MET A 229 -12.80 11.07 -19.13
N ILE A 230 -11.74 10.45 -19.65
CA ILE A 230 -10.66 11.14 -20.37
C ILE A 230 -11.06 11.43 -21.85
N GLY A 231 -12.29 11.06 -22.24
CA GLY A 231 -12.83 11.29 -23.58
C GLY A 231 -12.45 10.23 -24.61
N GLY A 232 -12.05 9.03 -24.15
CA GLY A 232 -11.74 7.91 -25.02
C GLY A 232 -12.99 7.13 -25.46
N ILE A 233 -13.64 7.59 -26.53
CA ILE A 233 -14.31 6.72 -27.53
C ILE A 233 -13.98 7.28 -28.91
#